data_AF-A0AAU2EI16-F1
#
_entry.id   AF-A0AAU2EI16-F1
#
_cell.length_a   1.000
_cell.length_b   1.000
_cell.length_c   1.000
_cell.angle_alpha   90.00
_cell.angle_beta   90.00
_cell.angle_gamma   90.00
#
_symmetry.space_group_name_H-M   'P 1'
#
loop_
_entity.id
_entity.type
_entity.pdbx_description
1 polymer ?
#
loop_
_entity_poly.entity_id
_entity_poly.type
_entity_poly.pdbx_seq_one_letter_code
_entity_poly.pdbx_strand_id
1 'polypeptide(L)'
;MAGETQGTEEQIEYGPGIDPERLELCLSVLAELDRLDVDHPDAITVRQAVGGVFRTLKQRRRQETRARKTAHDRAVTAATATGAPGRIDDETAGAFGLTTVTTTEIAGILERPRSCYTCKQRYSEVDAFYHQLCPSCAKDNRARRDAHADLTGRRALLTGGRAKIGMYIALRLLRDGAHTTITTRFPNDAIRRFKAMPDSADWLHRLKIVGIDLRDPAQVVALADEVAADGPLDILINNAAQTVRRSPAAYRELVLAENAPLPAGELPSATVIGSFGSGSVDRPALPGQGGHRELISAEDVTALALVSGSASVERIAAGTAIDAGGLVPDLHDSNSWVQTVSEVDPIELLEVQLCNSTAPFILVSKLRPAMAASRARRKYVVNVSAMEGQFSRGYKGAGHPHTNMAKAALNMLTRTSAKEMLETDGILMTAVDTGWITDERPHPDKMRLAEEGFHAPLDLVDGAARVYDPIVRGELGEDLYGCFLKDYAPSPW
;
A
#
# COMPACT_ATOMS: atom_id res chain seq x y z
N MET A 1 -57.56 -22.96 -10.38
CA MET A 1 -57.34 -22.89 -8.92
C MET A 1 -56.11 -22.04 -8.70
N ALA A 2 -56.31 -20.79 -8.30
CA ALA A 2 -55.23 -19.86 -7.99
C ALA A 2 -54.63 -20.26 -6.64
N GLY A 3 -53.31 -20.45 -6.60
CA GLY A 3 -52.58 -20.68 -5.36
C GLY A 3 -52.21 -19.34 -4.74
N GLU A 4 -52.80 -19.03 -3.59
CA GLU A 4 -52.41 -17.92 -2.73
C GLU A 4 -51.16 -18.30 -1.94
N THR A 5 -50.04 -17.65 -2.25
CA THR A 5 -48.84 -17.64 -1.41
C THR A 5 -49.10 -16.73 -0.20
N GLN A 6 -49.45 -17.34 0.94
CA GLN A 6 -49.50 -16.64 2.23
C GLN A 6 -48.07 -16.26 2.65
N GLY A 7 -47.78 -14.96 2.61
CA GLY A 7 -46.58 -14.40 3.24
C GLY A 7 -46.71 -14.50 4.76
N THR A 8 -45.73 -15.12 5.40
CA THR A 8 -45.58 -15.12 6.86
C THR A 8 -45.19 -13.71 7.32
N GLU A 9 -46.13 -12.98 7.91
CA GLU A 9 -45.85 -11.77 8.68
C GLU A 9 -45.09 -12.16 9.96
N GLU A 10 -43.84 -11.74 10.10
CA GLU A 10 -43.11 -11.85 11.37
C GLU A 10 -43.83 -11.02 12.43
N GLN A 11 -44.43 -11.67 13.44
CA GLN A 11 -44.98 -11.00 14.61
C GLN A 11 -43.84 -10.39 15.43
N ILE A 12 -43.78 -9.06 15.48
CA ILE A 12 -42.82 -8.33 16.33
C ILE A 12 -43.32 -8.37 17.78
N GLU A 13 -42.52 -8.97 18.67
CA GLU A 13 -42.81 -8.98 20.11
C GLU A 13 -42.29 -7.69 20.77
N TYR A 14 -43.20 -6.82 21.21
CA TYR A 14 -42.89 -5.46 21.68
C TYR A 14 -42.45 -5.36 23.15
N GLY A 15 -42.41 -6.48 23.89
CA GLY A 15 -42.12 -6.51 25.32
C GLY A 15 -43.25 -5.94 26.20
N PRO A 16 -43.03 -5.81 27.52
CA PRO A 16 -44.06 -5.30 28.42
C PRO A 16 -44.34 -3.81 28.16
N GLY A 17 -45.61 -3.47 27.97
CA GLY A 17 -46.08 -2.09 27.81
C GLY A 17 -46.07 -1.29 29.12
N ILE A 18 -46.54 -0.05 29.05
CA ILE A 18 -46.79 0.79 30.23
C ILE A 18 -48.05 0.26 30.93
N ASP A 19 -48.04 0.22 32.26
CA ASP A 19 -49.22 -0.11 33.08
C ASP A 19 -50.45 0.73 32.66
N PRO A 20 -51.64 0.13 32.44
CA PRO A 20 -52.79 0.84 31.87
C PRO A 20 -53.28 2.04 32.70
N GLU A 21 -53.32 1.90 34.04
CA GLU A 21 -53.77 2.99 34.92
C GLU A 21 -52.80 4.17 34.88
N ARG A 22 -51.48 3.88 34.84
CA ARG A 22 -50.45 4.92 34.68
C ARG A 22 -50.49 5.60 33.31
N LEU A 23 -50.82 4.86 32.26
CA LEU A 23 -50.99 5.43 30.92
C LEU A 23 -52.19 6.36 30.87
N GLU A 24 -53.33 5.94 31.43
CA GLU A 24 -54.55 6.76 31.52
C GLU A 24 -54.28 8.05 32.29
N LEU A 25 -53.63 7.97 33.46
CA LEU A 25 -53.24 9.14 34.25
C LEU A 25 -52.29 10.08 33.49
N CYS A 26 -51.34 9.54 32.74
CA CYS A 26 -50.43 10.35 31.91
C CYS A 26 -51.22 11.12 30.84
N LEU A 27 -52.15 10.46 30.15
CA LEU A 27 -52.98 11.07 29.12
C LEU A 27 -53.93 12.13 29.69
N SER A 28 -54.49 11.92 30.89
CA SER A 28 -55.35 12.92 31.54
C SER A 28 -54.56 14.18 31.92
N VAL A 29 -53.33 14.04 32.44
CA VAL A 29 -52.43 15.16 32.72
C VAL A 29 -52.10 15.93 31.44
N LEU A 30 -51.82 15.24 30.33
CA LEU A 30 -51.57 15.89 29.05
C LEU A 30 -52.78 16.68 28.53
N ALA A 31 -54.00 16.20 28.75
CA ALA A 31 -55.23 16.90 28.35
C ALA A 31 -55.52 18.14 29.23
N GLU A 32 -55.07 18.16 30.48
CA GLU A 32 -55.21 19.31 31.37
C GLU A 32 -54.28 20.47 30.99
N LEU A 33 -53.12 20.17 30.39
CA LEU A 33 -52.15 21.18 29.93
C LEU A 33 -52.74 22.19 28.94
N ASP A 34 -53.70 21.77 28.12
CA ASP A 34 -54.36 22.65 27.12
C ASP A 34 -55.25 23.72 27.78
N ARG A 35 -55.55 23.57 29.07
CA ARG A 35 -56.35 24.52 29.87
C ARG A 35 -55.49 25.47 30.70
N LEU A 36 -54.19 25.19 30.84
CA LEU A 36 -53.25 26.03 31.57
C LEU A 36 -52.71 27.16 30.69
N ASP A 37 -52.35 28.27 31.35
CA ASP A 37 -51.65 29.37 30.69
C ASP A 37 -50.33 28.89 30.06
N VAL A 38 -49.93 29.51 28.95
CA VAL A 38 -48.73 29.12 28.19
C VAL A 38 -47.46 29.24 29.03
N ASP A 39 -47.39 30.21 29.95
CA ASP A 39 -46.23 30.46 30.80
C ASP A 39 -46.34 29.79 32.19
N HIS A 40 -47.35 28.93 32.40
CA HIS A 40 -47.50 28.21 33.67
C HIS A 40 -46.31 27.26 33.91
N PRO A 41 -45.66 27.27 35.10
CA PRO A 41 -44.48 26.46 35.39
C PRO A 41 -44.67 24.95 35.14
N ASP A 42 -45.84 24.40 35.50
CA ASP A 42 -46.15 22.99 35.26
C ASP A 42 -46.33 22.69 33.76
N ALA A 43 -46.92 23.64 33.00
CA ALA A 43 -47.09 23.49 31.56
C ALA A 43 -45.74 23.52 30.83
N ILE A 44 -44.82 24.39 31.25
CA ILE A 44 -43.44 24.42 30.77
C ILE A 44 -42.73 23.09 31.08
N THR A 45 -42.86 22.59 32.32
CA THR A 45 -42.21 21.34 32.77
C THR A 45 -42.65 20.14 31.93
N VAL A 46 -43.95 19.95 31.72
CA VAL A 46 -44.44 18.81 30.93
C VAL A 46 -44.11 18.97 29.44
N ARG A 47 -44.21 20.18 28.86
CA ARG A 47 -43.80 20.42 27.45
C ARG A 47 -42.31 20.14 27.23
N GLN A 48 -41.45 20.48 28.19
CA GLN A 48 -40.02 20.15 28.14
C GLN A 48 -39.79 18.63 28.18
N ALA A 49 -40.52 17.92 29.04
CA ALA A 49 -40.45 16.46 29.14
C ALA A 49 -40.90 15.77 27.84
N VAL A 50 -42.05 16.16 27.28
CA VAL A 50 -42.55 15.66 25.99
C VAL A 50 -41.57 15.99 24.85
N GLY A 51 -41.03 17.20 24.82
CA GLY A 51 -39.98 17.60 23.89
C GLY A 51 -38.70 16.77 24.05
N GLY A 52 -38.35 16.37 25.28
CA GLY A 52 -37.31 15.39 25.59
C GLY A 52 -37.57 14.04 24.93
N VAL A 53 -38.76 13.46 25.14
CA VAL A 53 -39.17 12.16 24.57
C VAL A 53 -39.09 12.18 23.04
N PHE A 54 -39.62 13.22 22.39
CA PHE A 54 -39.57 13.33 20.93
C PHE A 54 -38.14 13.49 20.39
N ARG A 55 -37.30 14.29 21.06
CA ARG A 55 -35.88 14.42 20.70
C ARG A 55 -35.14 13.09 20.82
N THR A 56 -35.36 12.36 21.90
CA THR A 56 -34.77 11.02 22.12
C THR A 56 -35.23 10.04 21.05
N LEU A 57 -36.52 9.98 20.71
CA LEU A 57 -37.04 9.14 19.64
C LEU A 57 -36.39 9.48 18.29
N LYS A 58 -36.33 10.76 17.93
CA LYS A 58 -35.70 11.24 16.69
C LYS A 58 -34.21 10.87 16.65
N GLN A 59 -33.52 10.97 17.78
CA GLN A 59 -32.12 10.57 17.91
C GLN A 59 -31.95 9.05 17.73
N ARG A 60 -32.76 8.23 18.40
CA ARG A 60 -32.73 6.76 18.27
C ARG A 60 -32.99 6.31 16.84
N ARG A 61 -34.07 6.79 16.20
CA ARG A 61 -34.38 6.46 14.79
C ARG A 61 -33.25 6.87 13.84
N ARG A 62 -32.61 8.02 14.07
CA ARG A 62 -31.44 8.46 13.29
C ARG A 62 -30.24 7.54 13.50
N GLN A 63 -29.98 7.12 14.73
CA GLN A 63 -28.89 6.20 15.07
C GLN A 63 -29.13 4.82 14.44
N GLU A 64 -30.34 4.26 14.58
CA GLU A 64 -30.74 2.98 13.96
C GLU A 64 -30.63 3.04 12.43
N THR A 65 -31.14 4.10 11.79
CA THR A 65 -31.02 4.28 10.34
C THR A 65 -29.55 4.38 9.91
N ARG A 66 -28.71 5.10 10.67
CA ARG A 66 -27.28 5.24 10.38
C ARG A 66 -26.54 3.91 10.57
N ALA A 67 -26.87 3.15 11.61
CA ALA A 67 -26.29 1.85 11.88
C ALA A 67 -26.64 0.86 10.76
N ARG A 68 -27.92 0.79 10.37
CA ARG A 68 -28.40 -0.04 9.26
C ARG A 68 -27.68 0.28 7.94
N LYS A 69 -27.60 1.56 7.58
CA LYS A 69 -26.84 2.04 6.40
C LYS A 69 -25.36 1.67 6.45
N THR A 70 -24.77 1.77 7.63
CA THR A 70 -23.35 1.43 7.84
C THR A 70 -23.11 -0.07 7.72
N ALA A 71 -23.98 -0.90 8.28
CA ALA A 71 -23.92 -2.34 8.14
C ALA A 71 -24.06 -2.77 6.67
N HIS A 72 -25.04 -2.20 5.95
CA HIS A 72 -25.22 -2.44 4.52
C HIS A 72 -23.98 -2.07 3.69
N ASP A 73 -23.50 -0.83 3.81
CA ASP A 73 -22.33 -0.36 3.06
C ASP A 73 -21.05 -1.15 3.40
N ARG A 74 -20.92 -1.63 4.65
CA ARG A 74 -19.82 -2.50 5.09
C ARG A 74 -19.91 -3.88 4.45
N ALA A 75 -21.11 -4.46 4.35
CA ALA A 75 -21.32 -5.74 3.68
C ALA A 75 -20.97 -5.67 2.18
N VAL A 76 -21.38 -4.59 1.48
CA VAL A 76 -21.00 -4.36 0.08
C VAL A 76 -19.49 -4.22 -0.08
N THR A 77 -18.82 -3.53 0.85
CA THR A 77 -17.35 -3.36 0.83
C THR A 77 -16.63 -4.67 1.07
N ALA A 78 -17.09 -5.47 2.03
CA ALA A 78 -16.51 -6.78 2.36
C ALA A 78 -16.64 -7.81 1.21
N ALA A 79 -17.59 -7.59 0.30
CA ALA A 79 -17.78 -8.45 -0.87
C ALA A 79 -16.82 -8.16 -2.03
N THR A 80 -16.07 -7.05 -2.00
CA THR A 80 -15.06 -6.75 -3.04
C THR A 80 -13.72 -7.39 -2.71
N ALA A 81 -12.87 -7.61 -3.71
CA ALA A 81 -11.53 -8.14 -3.51
C ALA A 81 -10.66 -7.24 -2.59
N THR A 82 -10.60 -5.95 -2.88
CA THR A 82 -9.78 -4.98 -2.12
C THR A 82 -10.40 -4.56 -0.78
N GLY A 83 -11.69 -4.78 -0.55
CA GLY A 83 -12.37 -4.47 0.71
C GLY A 83 -12.63 -5.69 1.60
N ALA A 84 -12.12 -6.86 1.20
CA ALA A 84 -12.35 -8.12 1.90
C ALA A 84 -11.75 -8.10 3.32
N PRO A 85 -12.48 -8.56 4.37
CA PRO A 85 -11.99 -8.50 5.75
C PRO A 85 -10.69 -9.24 6.02
N GLY A 86 -10.39 -10.30 5.23
CA GLY A 86 -9.16 -11.09 5.36
C GLY A 86 -7.94 -10.49 4.67
N ARG A 87 -8.09 -9.35 3.97
CA ARG A 87 -7.00 -8.69 3.26
C ARG A 87 -6.12 -7.91 4.23
N ILE A 88 -4.83 -8.20 4.24
CA ILE A 88 -3.83 -7.35 4.89
C ILE A 88 -3.20 -6.41 3.84
N ASP A 89 -3.07 -5.14 4.20
CA ASP A 89 -2.32 -4.18 3.38
C ASP A 89 -0.85 -4.64 3.28
N ASP A 90 -0.25 -4.59 2.10
CA ASP A 90 1.08 -5.12 1.72
C ASP A 90 1.22 -6.60 1.34
N GLU A 91 0.18 -7.42 1.19
CA GLU A 91 0.35 -8.86 0.90
C GLU A 91 0.99 -9.20 -0.47
N THR A 92 2.02 -10.07 -0.47
CA THR A 92 2.69 -10.57 -1.70
C THR A 92 1.95 -11.72 -2.38
N ALA A 93 0.91 -12.29 -1.75
CA ALA A 93 0.05 -13.29 -2.40
C ALA A 93 -0.92 -12.71 -3.45
N GLY A 94 -0.77 -11.43 -3.81
CA GLY A 94 -1.31 -10.89 -5.05
C GLY A 94 -0.71 -11.53 -6.32
N ALA A 95 0.36 -12.33 -6.21
CA ALA A 95 0.88 -13.17 -7.31
C ALA A 95 -0.08 -14.30 -7.72
N PHE A 96 -1.06 -14.66 -6.88
CA PHE A 96 -2.05 -15.72 -7.14
C PHE A 96 -3.51 -15.23 -7.09
N GLY A 97 -3.71 -13.91 -7.18
CA GLY A 97 -5.02 -13.28 -7.37
C GLY A 97 -5.75 -12.98 -6.06
N LEU A 98 -5.88 -11.69 -5.76
CA LEU A 98 -7.00 -11.20 -4.96
C LEU A 98 -8.30 -11.59 -5.69
N THR A 99 -8.94 -12.66 -5.24
CA THR A 99 -10.20 -13.13 -5.82
C THR A 99 -11.36 -12.43 -5.14
N THR A 100 -12.30 -11.94 -5.93
CA THR A 100 -13.58 -11.49 -5.40
C THR A 100 -14.48 -12.69 -5.09
N VAL A 101 -15.23 -12.63 -3.99
CA VAL A 101 -16.30 -13.60 -3.70
C VAL A 101 -17.50 -13.37 -4.64
N THR A 102 -17.57 -12.16 -5.21
CA THR A 102 -18.64 -11.73 -6.10
C THR A 102 -18.40 -12.25 -7.51
N THR A 103 -19.36 -13.00 -8.07
CA THR A 103 -19.28 -13.53 -9.45
C THR A 103 -19.79 -12.56 -10.51
N THR A 104 -20.35 -11.42 -10.10
CA THR A 104 -20.85 -10.33 -10.96
C THR A 104 -19.82 -9.20 -11.10
N GLU A 105 -20.02 -8.26 -12.03
CA GLU A 105 -19.14 -7.09 -12.23
C GLU A 105 -19.18 -6.09 -11.06
N ILE A 106 -20.32 -6.02 -10.36
CA ILE A 106 -20.53 -5.15 -9.20
C ILE A 106 -20.74 -5.98 -7.94
N ALA A 107 -20.19 -5.51 -6.81
CA ALA A 107 -20.40 -6.08 -5.47
C ALA A 107 -21.72 -5.63 -4.83
N GLY A 108 -22.26 -4.48 -5.26
CA GLY A 108 -23.54 -3.96 -4.78
C GLY A 108 -23.68 -2.45 -4.91
N ILE A 109 -24.79 -1.93 -4.37
CA ILE A 109 -25.09 -0.49 -4.35
C ILE A 109 -25.09 0.02 -2.92
N LEU A 110 -24.35 1.09 -2.67
CA LEU A 110 -24.28 1.76 -1.38
C LEU A 110 -25.51 2.61 -1.12
N GLU A 111 -25.95 2.64 0.13
CA GLU A 111 -26.99 3.56 0.59
C GLU A 111 -26.47 4.97 0.83
N ARG A 112 -25.15 5.10 1.01
CA ARG A 112 -24.46 6.38 1.08
C ARG A 112 -23.42 6.41 -0.03
N PRO A 113 -23.51 7.36 -0.97
CA PRO A 113 -22.46 7.53 -1.96
C PRO A 113 -21.10 7.69 -1.25
N ARG A 114 -20.03 7.21 -1.88
CA ARG A 114 -18.65 7.45 -1.44
C ARG A 114 -17.88 8.20 -2.54
N SER A 115 -16.76 8.82 -2.18
CA SER A 115 -15.92 9.53 -3.16
C SER A 115 -14.88 8.58 -3.73
N CYS A 116 -14.71 8.56 -5.05
CA CYS A 116 -13.70 7.76 -5.72
C CYS A 116 -12.29 8.16 -5.27
N TYR A 117 -11.43 7.19 -5.00
CA TYR A 117 -10.04 7.42 -4.62
C TYR A 117 -9.26 8.18 -5.70
N THR A 118 -9.46 7.85 -6.98
CA THR A 118 -8.82 8.54 -8.12
C THR A 118 -9.49 9.87 -8.47
N CYS A 119 -10.68 9.84 -9.10
CA CYS A 119 -11.30 11.05 -9.69
C CYS A 119 -12.10 11.92 -8.69
N LYS A 120 -12.25 11.47 -7.43
CA LYS A 120 -13.02 12.15 -6.36
C LYS A 120 -14.53 12.28 -6.60
N GLN A 121 -15.06 11.84 -7.74
CA GLN A 121 -16.50 11.82 -8.01
C GLN A 121 -17.25 10.92 -7.01
N ARG A 122 -18.50 11.29 -6.72
CA ARG A 122 -19.39 10.53 -5.83
C ARG A 122 -20.04 9.39 -6.59
N TYR A 123 -20.02 8.18 -6.03
CA TYR A 123 -20.61 7.00 -6.65
C TYR A 123 -21.24 6.09 -5.58
N SER A 124 -22.20 5.26 -6.00
CA SER A 124 -22.86 4.27 -5.13
C SER A 124 -22.72 2.84 -5.64
N GLU A 125 -22.53 2.64 -6.95
CA GLU A 125 -22.29 1.31 -7.54
C GLU A 125 -20.85 0.88 -7.32
N VAL A 126 -20.65 -0.21 -6.59
CA VAL A 126 -19.33 -0.68 -6.17
C VAL A 126 -18.86 -1.81 -7.07
N ASP A 127 -17.69 -1.64 -7.64
CA ASP A 127 -17.00 -2.64 -8.44
C ASP A 127 -16.66 -3.92 -7.63
N ALA A 128 -16.73 -5.09 -8.27
CA ALA A 128 -16.47 -6.36 -7.60
C ALA A 128 -15.02 -6.53 -7.12
N PHE A 129 -14.06 -5.81 -7.71
CA PHE A 129 -12.66 -5.83 -7.31
C PHE A 129 -12.34 -4.64 -6.38
N TYR A 130 -12.62 -3.41 -6.83
CA TYR A 130 -12.25 -2.18 -6.13
C TYR A 130 -13.37 -1.60 -5.26
N HIS A 131 -13.17 -1.58 -3.94
CA HIS A 131 -14.14 -0.96 -3.01
C HIS A 131 -14.08 0.57 -2.99
N GLN A 132 -13.01 1.19 -3.49
CA GLN A 132 -12.78 2.64 -3.40
C GLN A 132 -12.63 3.34 -4.76
N LEU A 133 -12.92 2.66 -5.88
CA LEU A 133 -12.94 3.27 -7.22
C LEU A 133 -14.36 3.28 -7.79
N CYS A 134 -14.75 4.36 -8.46
CA CYS A 134 -15.98 4.35 -9.26
C CYS A 134 -15.83 3.42 -10.48
N PRO A 135 -16.93 2.99 -11.12
CA PRO A 135 -16.87 2.01 -12.21
C PRO A 135 -15.90 2.35 -13.35
N SER A 136 -15.83 3.62 -13.76
CA SER A 136 -14.89 4.05 -14.81
C SER A 136 -13.43 3.94 -14.37
N CYS A 137 -13.09 4.46 -13.18
CA CYS A 137 -11.73 4.36 -12.66
C CYS A 137 -11.33 2.90 -12.37
N ALA A 138 -12.26 2.06 -11.91
CA ALA A 138 -12.02 0.63 -11.69
C ALA A 138 -11.66 -0.08 -12.99
N LYS A 139 -12.41 0.17 -14.07
CA LYS A 139 -12.12 -0.35 -15.41
C LYS A 139 -10.75 0.10 -15.92
N ASP A 140 -10.44 1.39 -15.79
CA ASP A 140 -9.15 1.94 -16.23
C ASP A 140 -7.96 1.37 -15.43
N ASN A 141 -8.11 1.21 -14.11
CA ASN A 141 -7.06 0.61 -13.28
C ASN A 141 -6.86 -0.87 -13.62
N ARG A 142 -7.93 -1.65 -13.84
CA ARG A 142 -7.80 -3.04 -14.32
C ARG A 142 -7.06 -3.14 -15.65
N ALA A 143 -7.41 -2.30 -16.62
CA ALA A 143 -6.76 -2.32 -17.93
C ALA A 143 -5.25 -2.06 -17.83
N ARG A 144 -4.82 -1.16 -16.93
CA ARG A 144 -3.41 -0.87 -16.70
C ARG A 144 -2.71 -1.88 -15.80
N ARG A 145 -3.46 -2.52 -14.89
CA ARG A 145 -2.99 -3.61 -14.04
C ARG A 145 -2.43 -4.75 -14.89
N ASP A 146 -3.06 -5.06 -16.01
CA ASP A 146 -2.66 -6.16 -16.89
C ASP A 146 -1.93 -5.68 -18.15
N ALA A 147 -1.43 -4.44 -18.15
CA ALA A 147 -0.68 -3.90 -19.29
C ALA A 147 0.77 -4.42 -19.31
N HIS A 148 1.25 -4.71 -20.52
CA HIS A 148 2.56 -5.30 -20.81
C HIS A 148 3.24 -4.60 -22.00
N ALA A 149 4.55 -4.74 -22.11
CA ALA A 149 5.34 -4.33 -23.28
C ALA A 149 6.36 -5.41 -23.64
N ASP A 150 6.73 -5.56 -24.91
CA ASP A 150 7.85 -6.44 -25.28
C ASP A 150 9.18 -5.75 -24.94
N LEU A 151 9.86 -6.26 -23.93
CA LEU A 151 11.16 -5.80 -23.47
C LEU A 151 12.27 -6.81 -23.80
N THR A 152 12.05 -7.71 -24.75
CA THR A 152 13.07 -8.66 -25.21
C THR A 152 14.34 -7.94 -25.63
N GLY A 153 15.47 -8.35 -25.04
CA GLY A 153 16.78 -7.74 -25.29
C GLY A 153 17.04 -6.42 -24.56
N ARG A 154 16.07 -5.92 -23.77
CA ARG A 154 16.28 -4.74 -22.91
C ARG A 154 16.99 -5.14 -21.62
N ARG A 155 17.78 -4.22 -21.07
CA ARG A 155 18.44 -4.33 -19.76
C ARG A 155 17.86 -3.32 -18.77
N ALA A 156 17.46 -3.82 -17.60
CA ALA A 156 16.85 -3.04 -16.54
C ALA A 156 17.62 -3.13 -15.22
N LEU A 157 17.78 -2.00 -14.53
CA LEU A 157 18.18 -1.92 -13.13
C LEU A 157 16.98 -1.48 -12.29
N LEU A 158 16.60 -2.27 -11.31
CA LEU A 158 15.53 -1.99 -10.37
C LEU A 158 16.07 -1.99 -8.94
N THR A 159 16.02 -0.84 -8.27
CA THR A 159 16.43 -0.79 -6.87
C THR A 159 15.33 -1.32 -5.93
N GLY A 160 15.70 -2.12 -4.94
CA GLY A 160 14.74 -2.64 -3.95
C GLY A 160 13.74 -3.66 -4.52
N GLY A 161 14.20 -4.58 -5.38
CA GLY A 161 13.35 -5.53 -6.10
C GLY A 161 12.96 -6.81 -5.34
N ARG A 162 13.42 -7.00 -4.09
CA ARG A 162 13.20 -8.26 -3.34
C ARG A 162 11.75 -8.50 -2.94
N ALA A 163 11.02 -7.46 -2.54
CA ALA A 163 9.74 -7.60 -1.85
C ALA A 163 8.79 -6.44 -2.19
N LYS A 164 7.52 -6.58 -1.78
CA LYS A 164 6.45 -5.60 -2.00
C LYS A 164 6.35 -5.17 -3.48
N ILE A 165 6.06 -3.90 -3.77
CA ILE A 165 5.95 -3.36 -5.13
C ILE A 165 7.17 -3.72 -6.00
N GLY A 166 8.38 -3.64 -5.44
CA GLY A 166 9.61 -3.94 -6.16
C GLY A 166 9.64 -5.35 -6.74
N MET A 167 9.15 -6.35 -6.01
CA MET A 167 9.06 -7.72 -6.51
C MET A 167 8.11 -7.82 -7.71
N TYR A 168 6.96 -7.15 -7.67
CA TYR A 168 6.01 -7.16 -8.79
C TYR A 168 6.51 -6.40 -10.01
N ILE A 169 7.27 -5.31 -9.83
CA ILE A 169 7.94 -4.64 -10.95
C ILE A 169 8.98 -5.57 -11.57
N ALA A 170 9.80 -6.25 -10.75
CA ALA A 170 10.78 -7.21 -11.23
C ALA A 170 10.13 -8.33 -12.05
N LEU A 171 9.04 -8.92 -11.54
CA LEU A 171 8.30 -9.96 -12.24
C LEU A 171 7.74 -9.47 -13.57
N ARG A 172 7.22 -8.23 -13.65
CA ARG A 172 6.78 -7.64 -14.92
C ARG A 172 7.93 -7.53 -15.91
N LEU A 173 9.04 -6.91 -15.53
CA LEU A 173 10.22 -6.77 -16.39
C LEU A 173 10.72 -8.13 -16.92
N LEU A 174 10.80 -9.13 -16.04
CA LEU A 174 11.27 -10.47 -16.37
C LEU A 174 10.31 -11.22 -17.29
N ARG A 175 9.00 -11.12 -17.06
CA ARG A 175 7.96 -11.75 -17.89
C ARG A 175 7.82 -11.07 -19.25
N ASP A 176 8.08 -9.78 -19.31
CA ASP A 176 8.06 -8.97 -20.53
C ASP A 176 9.35 -9.10 -21.36
N GLY A 177 10.37 -9.80 -20.85
CA GLY A 177 11.53 -10.19 -21.66
C GLY A 177 12.88 -9.57 -21.28
N ALA A 178 12.91 -8.66 -20.30
CA ALA A 178 14.10 -7.91 -19.96
C ALA A 178 15.12 -8.73 -19.14
N HIS A 179 16.40 -8.49 -19.40
CA HIS A 179 17.46 -8.81 -18.45
C HIS A 179 17.41 -7.83 -17.28
N THR A 180 17.15 -8.34 -16.08
CA THR A 180 16.80 -7.51 -14.93
C THR A 180 17.80 -7.71 -13.81
N THR A 181 18.50 -6.63 -13.45
CA THR A 181 19.28 -6.53 -12.22
C THR A 181 18.41 -5.93 -11.14
N ILE A 182 18.22 -6.64 -10.02
CA ILE A 182 17.57 -6.09 -8.83
C ILE A 182 18.58 -5.84 -7.72
N THR A 183 18.32 -4.83 -6.90
CA THR A 183 19.10 -4.60 -5.68
C THR A 183 18.30 -4.92 -4.43
N THR A 184 19.00 -5.38 -3.38
CA THR A 184 18.42 -5.64 -2.06
C THR A 184 19.51 -5.70 -1.00
N ARG A 185 19.15 -5.49 0.27
CA ARG A 185 20.03 -5.80 1.39
C ARG A 185 20.10 -7.29 1.69
N PHE A 186 19.11 -8.07 1.25
CA PHE A 186 18.94 -9.50 1.54
C PHE A 186 18.88 -10.33 0.25
N PRO A 187 20.03 -10.55 -0.44
CA PRO A 187 20.09 -11.26 -1.71
C PRO A 187 19.64 -12.73 -1.64
N ASN A 188 19.97 -13.48 -0.58
CA ASN A 188 19.60 -14.89 -0.46
C ASN A 188 18.09 -15.07 -0.28
N ASP A 189 17.43 -14.23 0.51
CA ASP A 189 15.96 -14.21 0.56
C ASP A 189 15.35 -13.84 -0.81
N ALA A 190 15.95 -12.91 -1.57
CA ALA A 190 15.50 -12.62 -2.93
C ALA A 190 15.60 -13.86 -3.84
N ILE A 191 16.74 -14.57 -3.81
CA ILE A 191 16.93 -15.82 -4.56
C ILE A 191 15.81 -16.82 -4.24
N ARG A 192 15.51 -17.04 -2.95
CA ARG A 192 14.43 -17.95 -2.52
C ARG A 192 13.07 -17.52 -3.07
N ARG A 193 12.74 -16.23 -3.00
CA ARG A 193 11.46 -15.68 -3.49
C ARG A 193 11.28 -15.87 -4.99
N PHE A 194 12.26 -15.44 -5.78
CA PHE A 194 12.14 -15.52 -7.24
C PHE A 194 12.17 -16.96 -7.72
N LYS A 195 12.97 -17.85 -7.11
CA LYS A 195 12.96 -19.28 -7.44
C LYS A 195 11.66 -19.98 -7.07
N ALA A 196 10.99 -19.54 -6.01
CA ALA A 196 9.69 -20.11 -5.61
C ALA A 196 8.53 -19.73 -6.56
N MET A 197 8.76 -18.84 -7.53
CA MET A 197 7.73 -18.50 -8.51
C MET A 197 7.48 -19.67 -9.47
N PRO A 198 6.21 -20.02 -9.78
CA PRO A 198 5.89 -21.18 -10.62
C PRO A 198 6.49 -21.10 -12.03
N ASP A 199 6.59 -19.89 -12.57
CA ASP A 199 7.11 -19.58 -13.90
C ASP A 199 8.60 -19.20 -13.88
N SER A 200 9.29 -19.38 -12.74
CA SER A 200 10.69 -18.94 -12.59
C SER A 200 11.62 -19.53 -13.64
N ALA A 201 11.43 -20.79 -14.03
CA ALA A 201 12.25 -21.46 -15.04
C ALA A 201 12.32 -20.71 -16.37
N ASP A 202 11.29 -19.93 -16.73
CA ASP A 202 11.21 -19.22 -18.00
C ASP A 202 12.10 -17.97 -18.06
N TRP A 203 12.47 -17.41 -16.90
CA TRP A 203 13.17 -16.11 -16.84
C TRP A 203 14.28 -16.00 -15.80
N LEU A 204 14.48 -17.00 -14.93
CA LEU A 204 15.47 -16.94 -13.84
C LEU A 204 16.89 -16.67 -14.34
N HIS A 205 17.25 -17.20 -15.50
CA HIS A 205 18.52 -16.98 -16.18
C HIS A 205 18.76 -15.52 -16.60
N ARG A 206 17.71 -14.68 -16.65
CA ARG A 206 17.79 -13.24 -16.95
C ARG A 206 17.81 -12.36 -15.70
N LEU A 207 17.67 -12.95 -14.51
CA LEU A 207 17.70 -12.23 -13.24
C LEU A 207 19.14 -12.18 -12.69
N LYS A 208 19.58 -10.97 -12.36
CA LYS A 208 20.79 -10.71 -11.55
C LYS A 208 20.39 -10.05 -10.25
N ILE A 209 20.94 -10.50 -9.12
CA ILE A 209 20.63 -9.99 -7.78
C ILE A 209 21.90 -9.38 -7.19
N VAL A 210 21.86 -8.11 -6.81
CA VAL A 210 22.97 -7.43 -6.17
C VAL A 210 22.62 -7.09 -4.72
N GLY A 211 23.37 -7.69 -3.80
CA GLY A 211 23.38 -7.36 -2.38
C GLY A 211 24.07 -6.02 -2.15
N ILE A 212 23.35 -5.01 -1.66
CA ILE A 212 23.87 -3.65 -1.45
C ILE A 212 23.07 -2.88 -0.40
N ASP A 213 23.74 -1.97 0.31
CA ASP A 213 23.12 -0.92 1.11
C ASP A 213 23.14 0.44 0.40
N LEU A 214 21.98 0.92 -0.05
CA LEU A 214 21.87 2.21 -0.73
C LEU A 214 22.10 3.41 0.20
N ARG A 215 22.22 3.18 1.50
CA ARG A 215 22.65 4.21 2.46
C ARG A 215 24.16 4.48 2.39
N ASP A 216 24.92 3.64 1.69
CA ASP A 216 26.35 3.81 1.47
C ASP A 216 26.64 4.30 0.04
N PRO A 217 26.95 5.61 -0.16
CA PRO A 217 27.23 6.15 -1.48
C PRO A 217 28.35 5.44 -2.24
N ALA A 218 29.35 4.88 -1.54
CA ALA A 218 30.45 4.18 -2.18
C ALA A 218 29.95 2.89 -2.85
N GLN A 219 29.04 2.17 -2.19
CA GLN A 219 28.42 0.99 -2.78
C GLN A 219 27.51 1.37 -3.95
N VAL A 220 26.79 2.49 -3.88
CA VAL A 220 25.94 2.96 -5.00
C VAL A 220 26.78 3.27 -6.24
N VAL A 221 27.96 3.88 -6.07
CA VAL A 221 28.90 4.09 -7.17
C VAL A 221 29.40 2.76 -7.72
N ALA A 222 29.82 1.82 -6.88
CA ALA A 222 30.27 0.50 -7.31
C ALA A 222 29.17 -0.29 -8.06
N LEU A 223 27.92 -0.18 -7.64
CA LEU A 223 26.78 -0.75 -8.35
C LEU A 223 26.63 -0.15 -9.75
N ALA A 224 26.75 1.18 -9.87
CA ALA A 224 26.67 1.83 -11.17
C ALA A 224 27.80 1.38 -12.10
N ASP A 225 29.02 1.23 -11.57
CA ASP A 225 30.17 0.74 -12.33
C ASP A 225 29.97 -0.71 -12.79
N GLU A 226 29.47 -1.59 -11.92
CA GLU A 226 29.18 -2.99 -12.26
C GLU A 226 28.09 -3.09 -13.34
N VAL A 227 26.99 -2.33 -13.22
CA VAL A 227 25.89 -2.33 -14.20
C VAL A 227 26.33 -1.77 -15.56
N ALA A 228 27.18 -0.75 -15.57
CA ALA A 228 27.75 -0.17 -16.78
C ALA A 228 28.77 -1.10 -17.44
N ALA A 229 29.56 -1.86 -16.67
CA ALA A 229 30.51 -2.84 -17.17
C ALA A 229 29.81 -3.99 -17.93
N ASP A 230 28.60 -4.34 -17.51
CA ASP A 230 27.75 -5.33 -18.18
C ASP A 230 27.16 -4.80 -19.53
N GLY A 231 27.41 -3.53 -19.91
CA GLY A 231 27.06 -2.93 -21.21
C GLY A 231 26.00 -1.80 -21.14
N PRO A 232 25.33 -1.47 -22.26
CA PRO A 232 24.28 -0.43 -22.30
C PRO A 232 23.04 -0.74 -21.44
N LEU A 233 22.48 0.26 -20.77
CA LEU A 233 21.30 0.14 -19.91
C LEU A 233 20.07 0.79 -20.56
N ASP A 234 18.90 0.14 -20.51
CA ASP A 234 17.68 0.68 -21.12
C ASP A 234 16.72 1.29 -20.11
N ILE A 235 16.63 0.67 -18.93
CA ILE A 235 15.63 0.99 -17.91
C ILE A 235 16.33 1.13 -16.55
N LEU A 236 16.09 2.24 -15.87
CA LEU A 236 16.47 2.47 -14.48
C LEU A 236 15.21 2.79 -13.68
N ILE A 237 14.89 1.95 -12.70
CA ILE A 237 13.78 2.18 -11.78
C ILE A 237 14.35 2.38 -10.38
N ASN A 238 14.32 3.64 -9.92
CA ASN A 238 14.66 4.02 -8.57
C ASN A 238 13.44 3.79 -7.67
N ASN A 239 13.25 2.53 -7.25
CA ASN A 239 12.12 2.08 -6.44
C ASN A 239 12.43 1.97 -4.94
N ALA A 240 13.67 1.61 -4.57
CA ALA A 240 14.05 1.50 -3.17
C ALA A 240 13.78 2.82 -2.43
N ALA A 241 13.07 2.71 -1.31
CA ALA A 241 12.77 3.84 -0.46
C ALA A 241 12.66 3.39 1.00
N GLN A 242 13.09 4.24 1.91
CA GLN A 242 12.81 4.16 3.34
C GLN A 242 11.84 5.28 3.69
N THR A 243 10.68 4.91 4.21
CA THR A 243 9.64 5.86 4.66
C THR A 243 9.63 5.97 6.18
N VAL A 244 9.76 4.82 6.84
CA VAL A 244 9.87 4.66 8.30
C VAL A 244 11.02 3.70 8.58
N ARG A 245 11.87 4.02 9.56
CA ARG A 245 12.90 3.11 10.06
C ARG A 245 12.25 2.02 10.91
N ARG A 246 12.47 0.76 10.52
CA ARG A 246 12.02 -0.42 11.28
C ARG A 246 12.99 -0.72 12.42
N SER A 247 12.47 -1.32 13.50
CA SER A 247 13.32 -1.70 14.64
C SER A 247 14.34 -2.77 14.22
N PRO A 248 15.53 -2.84 14.85
CA PRO A 248 16.48 -3.94 14.60
C PRO A 248 15.86 -5.32 14.86
N ALA A 249 14.95 -5.42 15.84
CA ALA A 249 14.25 -6.66 16.17
C ALA A 249 13.35 -7.16 15.02
N ALA A 250 12.75 -6.25 14.24
CA ALA A 250 11.93 -6.59 13.08
C ALA A 250 12.71 -7.41 12.03
N TYR A 251 14.02 -7.20 11.92
CA TYR A 251 14.88 -7.86 10.94
C TYR A 251 15.43 -9.22 11.41
N ARG A 252 15.22 -9.60 12.68
CA ARG A 252 15.90 -10.76 13.28
C ARG A 252 15.76 -12.04 12.45
N GLU A 253 14.52 -12.42 12.13
CA GLU A 253 14.25 -13.67 11.39
C GLU A 253 14.82 -13.61 9.98
N LEU A 254 14.73 -12.46 9.31
CA LEU A 254 15.27 -12.27 7.97
C LEU A 254 16.80 -12.33 7.94
N VAL A 255 17.48 -11.74 8.92
CA VAL A 255 18.95 -11.80 9.05
C VAL A 255 19.43 -13.23 9.32
N LEU A 256 18.70 -14.01 10.12
CA LEU A 256 19.00 -15.42 10.33
C LEU A 256 18.81 -16.23 9.04
N ALA A 257 17.68 -16.04 8.36
CA ALA A 257 17.35 -16.70 7.10
C ALA A 257 18.35 -16.37 5.98
N GLU A 258 18.93 -15.18 5.98
CA GLU A 258 19.92 -14.75 4.99
C GLU A 258 21.19 -15.61 5.05
N ASN A 259 21.57 -16.11 6.22
CA ASN A 259 22.75 -16.97 6.40
C ASN A 259 22.48 -18.46 6.15
N ALA A 260 21.22 -18.85 5.92
CA ALA A 260 20.87 -20.24 5.67
C ALA A 260 21.27 -20.68 4.24
N PRO A 261 21.44 -21.99 3.99
CA PRO A 261 21.70 -22.52 2.65
C PRO A 261 20.63 -22.11 1.62
N LEU A 262 21.02 -22.01 0.35
CA LEU A 262 20.11 -21.76 -0.76
C LEU A 262 19.50 -23.08 -1.27
N PRO A 263 18.29 -23.03 -1.86
CA PRO A 263 17.65 -24.20 -2.47
C PRO A 263 18.45 -24.74 -3.66
N ALA A 264 18.56 -26.06 -3.77
CA ALA A 264 19.30 -26.75 -4.85
C ALA A 264 18.73 -26.47 -6.25
N GLY A 265 19.55 -26.64 -7.30
CA GLY A 265 19.18 -26.43 -8.71
C GLY A 265 19.68 -25.10 -9.26
N GLU A 266 19.18 -24.69 -10.43
CA GLU A 266 19.55 -23.41 -11.07
C GLU A 266 19.21 -22.22 -10.16
N LEU A 267 20.10 -21.24 -10.14
CA LEU A 267 20.01 -20.02 -9.34
C LEU A 267 20.33 -18.82 -10.23
N PRO A 268 19.72 -17.64 -9.98
CA PRO A 268 20.08 -16.43 -10.69
C PRO A 268 21.51 -16.00 -10.34
N SER A 269 22.12 -15.18 -11.20
CA SER A 269 23.41 -14.57 -10.90
C SER A 269 23.29 -13.68 -9.66
N ALA A 270 24.21 -13.79 -8.70
CA ALA A 270 24.18 -12.99 -7.48
C ALA A 270 25.58 -12.48 -7.09
N THR A 271 25.65 -11.20 -6.72
CA THR A 271 26.87 -10.55 -6.21
C THR A 271 26.54 -9.74 -4.95
N VAL A 272 27.54 -9.42 -4.13
CA VAL A 272 27.39 -8.55 -2.96
C VAL A 272 28.46 -7.46 -3.02
N ILE A 273 28.02 -6.22 -2.91
CA ILE A 273 28.90 -5.04 -2.87
C ILE A 273 29.02 -4.60 -1.41
N GLY A 274 30.26 -4.49 -0.92
CA GLY A 274 30.53 -4.16 0.48
C GLY A 274 30.29 -5.34 1.44
N SER A 275 30.21 -5.02 2.74
CA SER A 275 29.96 -6.02 3.78
C SER A 275 28.47 -6.02 4.15
N PHE A 276 27.86 -7.20 4.21
CA PHE A 276 26.50 -7.34 4.73
C PHE A 276 26.40 -6.73 6.14
N GLY A 277 25.49 -5.78 6.34
CA GLY A 277 25.29 -5.09 7.61
C GLY A 277 26.21 -3.88 7.88
N SER A 278 26.94 -3.35 6.90
CA SER A 278 27.80 -2.16 7.06
C SER A 278 27.05 -0.86 7.42
N GLY A 279 25.72 -0.85 7.32
CA GLY A 279 24.84 0.22 7.78
C GLY A 279 23.87 -0.23 8.86
N SER A 280 24.35 -0.48 10.08
CA SER A 280 23.55 -0.44 11.32
C SER A 280 22.16 -1.12 11.26
N VAL A 281 22.10 -2.39 10.89
CA VAL A 281 21.22 -3.28 11.66
C VAL A 281 22.07 -3.63 12.84
N ASP A 282 21.91 -2.94 13.97
CA ASP A 282 22.54 -3.39 15.22
C ASP A 282 22.22 -4.87 15.32
N ARG A 283 23.25 -5.72 15.18
CA ARG A 283 23.08 -7.15 15.35
C ARG A 283 22.43 -7.26 16.72
N PRO A 284 21.23 -7.87 16.85
CA PRO A 284 20.66 -8.04 18.16
C PRO A 284 21.76 -8.67 19.01
N ALA A 285 22.10 -8.02 20.12
CA ALA A 285 22.96 -8.62 21.11
C ALA A 285 22.43 -10.04 21.31
N LEU A 286 23.33 -11.03 21.21
CA LEU A 286 23.03 -12.45 21.40
C LEU A 286 21.94 -12.60 22.46
N PRO A 287 20.85 -13.34 22.20
CA PRO A 287 19.66 -13.27 23.02
C PRO A 287 20.00 -13.54 24.48
N GLY A 288 19.82 -12.50 25.31
CA GLY A 288 19.59 -12.67 26.72
C GLY A 288 18.37 -13.57 26.89
N GLN A 289 18.57 -14.63 27.67
CA GLN A 289 17.62 -15.66 28.08
C GLN A 289 16.15 -15.24 27.99
N GLY A 290 15.46 -15.75 26.96
CA GLY A 290 14.01 -15.64 26.82
C GLY A 290 13.47 -16.78 25.99
N GLY A 291 12.96 -17.83 26.68
CA GLY A 291 12.03 -18.85 26.21
C GLY A 291 12.35 -19.63 24.93
N HIS A 292 12.37 -20.97 25.02
CA HIS A 292 12.35 -21.88 23.87
C HIS A 292 11.24 -21.50 22.86
N ARG A 293 11.60 -20.77 21.81
CA ARG A 293 10.76 -20.56 20.64
C ARG A 293 11.44 -21.30 19.48
N GLU A 294 10.74 -22.22 18.83
CA GLU A 294 11.26 -22.88 17.63
C GLU A 294 11.66 -21.82 16.61
N LEU A 295 12.91 -21.89 16.14
CA LEU A 295 13.44 -21.01 15.10
C LEU A 295 12.67 -21.30 13.81
N ILE A 296 12.09 -20.25 13.21
CA ILE A 296 11.43 -20.33 11.90
C ILE A 296 12.51 -20.59 10.85
N SER A 297 12.29 -21.53 9.92
CA SER A 297 13.28 -21.82 8.87
C SER A 297 13.37 -20.68 7.85
N ALA A 298 14.45 -20.64 7.06
CA ALA A 298 14.58 -19.63 6.00
C ALA A 298 13.49 -19.78 4.93
N GLU A 299 13.13 -21.02 4.61
CA GLU A 299 12.02 -21.37 3.74
C GLU A 299 10.69 -20.88 4.31
N ASP A 300 10.46 -21.01 5.61
CA ASP A 300 9.23 -20.54 6.26
C ASP A 300 9.15 -19.01 6.27
N VAL A 301 10.25 -18.28 6.51
CA VAL A 301 10.28 -16.80 6.41
C VAL A 301 9.89 -16.35 5.00
N THR A 302 10.50 -16.97 3.98
CA THR A 302 10.16 -16.67 2.58
C THR A 302 8.71 -17.05 2.27
N ALA A 303 8.26 -18.24 2.65
CA ALA A 303 6.91 -18.73 2.40
C ALA A 303 5.86 -17.83 3.06
N LEU A 304 6.02 -17.48 4.33
CA LEU A 304 5.09 -16.59 5.03
C LEU A 304 5.04 -15.21 4.38
N ALA A 305 6.18 -14.65 3.96
CA ALA A 305 6.22 -13.36 3.30
C ALA A 305 5.57 -13.33 1.89
N LEU A 306 5.29 -14.52 1.32
CA LEU A 306 4.64 -14.69 0.03
C LEU A 306 3.15 -15.00 0.12
N VAL A 307 2.59 -15.22 1.32
CA VAL A 307 1.21 -15.69 1.53
C VAL A 307 0.36 -14.62 2.22
N SER A 308 -0.94 -14.55 1.89
CA SER A 308 -1.91 -13.66 2.56
C SER A 308 -2.17 -14.10 4.00
N GLY A 309 -2.55 -13.17 4.88
CA GLY A 309 -2.85 -13.50 6.27
C GLY A 309 -1.62 -13.74 7.16
N SER A 310 -0.40 -13.62 6.61
CA SER A 310 0.86 -13.92 7.32
C SER A 310 1.18 -12.95 8.46
N ALA A 311 0.58 -11.76 8.43
CA ALA A 311 0.66 -10.73 9.47
C ALA A 311 -0.73 -10.38 10.06
N SER A 312 -1.63 -11.37 10.14
CA SER A 312 -2.96 -11.23 10.73
C SER A 312 -2.88 -10.87 12.21
N VAL A 313 -3.96 -10.29 12.76
CA VAL A 313 -4.05 -9.90 14.17
C VAL A 313 -3.79 -11.11 15.08
N GLU A 314 -4.31 -12.27 14.72
CA GLU A 314 -4.13 -13.53 15.45
C GLU A 314 -2.65 -13.97 15.45
N ARG A 315 -1.96 -13.88 14.31
CA ARG A 315 -0.53 -14.20 14.21
C ARG A 315 0.36 -13.19 14.91
N ILE A 316 -0.02 -11.91 14.91
CA ILE A 316 0.67 -10.86 15.66
C ILE A 316 0.57 -11.16 17.16
N ALA A 317 -0.64 -11.45 17.65
CA ALA A 317 -0.87 -11.83 19.05
C ALA A 317 -0.11 -13.11 19.43
N ALA A 318 -0.03 -14.08 18.52
CA ALA A 318 0.77 -15.30 18.70
C ALA A 318 2.29 -15.06 18.54
N GLY A 319 2.73 -13.91 18.03
CA GLY A 319 4.12 -13.57 17.71
C GLY A 319 4.75 -14.36 16.56
N THR A 320 3.93 -14.97 15.71
CA THR A 320 4.34 -15.77 14.54
C THR A 320 4.15 -15.01 13.21
N ALA A 321 3.90 -13.70 13.31
CA ALA A 321 3.65 -12.86 12.15
C ALA A 321 4.94 -12.51 11.41
N ILE A 322 4.89 -12.64 10.08
CA ILE A 322 5.93 -12.19 9.16
C ILE A 322 5.23 -11.40 8.06
N ASP A 323 5.61 -10.14 7.87
CA ASP A 323 5.04 -9.29 6.83
C ASP A 323 5.58 -9.64 5.43
N ALA A 324 5.04 -9.00 4.40
CA ALA A 324 5.47 -9.21 3.02
C ALA A 324 6.94 -8.87 2.74
N GLY A 325 7.54 -8.04 3.59
CA GLY A 325 8.97 -7.74 3.59
C GLY A 325 9.81 -8.84 4.25
N GLY A 326 9.22 -9.89 4.81
CA GLY A 326 9.93 -10.88 5.62
C GLY A 326 10.28 -10.38 7.02
N LEU A 327 9.63 -9.29 7.49
CA LEU A 327 9.92 -8.66 8.77
C LEU A 327 8.90 -9.04 9.82
N VAL A 328 9.33 -9.09 11.08
CA VAL A 328 8.42 -9.17 12.22
C VAL A 328 7.75 -7.79 12.40
N PRO A 329 6.42 -7.70 12.54
CA PRO A 329 5.74 -6.41 12.70
C PRO A 329 6.22 -5.63 13.92
N ASP A 330 6.54 -4.36 13.73
CA ASP A 330 6.79 -3.41 14.83
C ASP A 330 5.47 -3.07 15.52
N LEU A 331 5.44 -3.20 16.85
CA LEU A 331 4.23 -2.97 17.67
C LEU A 331 4.26 -1.65 18.45
N HIS A 332 5.16 -0.74 18.07
CA HIS A 332 5.37 0.54 18.76
C HIS A 332 4.15 1.47 18.63
N ASP A 333 3.94 2.28 19.67
CA ASP A 333 2.91 3.31 19.79
C ASP A 333 3.20 4.56 18.95
N SER A 334 4.46 4.75 18.58
CA SER A 334 4.92 5.82 17.71
C SER A 334 5.99 5.34 16.73
N ASN A 335 6.09 6.04 15.60
CA ASN A 335 7.15 5.87 14.61
C ASN A 335 7.34 7.18 13.83
N SER A 336 8.35 7.24 12.97
CA SER A 336 8.70 8.46 12.23
C SER A 336 7.65 8.93 11.22
N TRP A 337 6.61 8.14 10.95
CA TRP A 337 5.48 8.54 10.13
C TRP A 337 4.68 9.69 10.78
N VAL A 338 4.52 9.65 12.10
CA VAL A 338 3.74 10.65 12.85
C VAL A 338 4.61 11.71 13.53
N GLN A 339 5.92 11.46 13.65
CA GLN A 339 6.88 12.36 14.27
C GLN A 339 7.07 13.67 13.51
N THR A 340 7.22 14.75 14.26
CA THR A 340 7.50 16.11 13.81
C THR A 340 9.01 16.39 13.73
N VAL A 341 9.39 17.59 13.27
CA VAL A 341 10.80 17.96 13.00
C VAL A 341 11.74 17.79 14.20
N SER A 342 11.27 17.98 15.43
CA SER A 342 12.08 17.82 16.64
C SER A 342 12.16 16.38 17.15
N GLU A 343 11.34 15.48 16.60
CA GLU A 343 11.19 14.10 17.06
C GLU A 343 11.87 13.09 16.12
N VAL A 344 12.03 13.43 14.84
CA VAL A 344 12.72 12.56 13.87
C VAL A 344 14.19 12.42 14.25
N ASP A 345 14.62 11.17 14.39
CA ASP A 345 16.01 10.83 14.69
C ASP A 345 16.97 11.30 13.58
N PRO A 346 18.09 11.97 13.90
CA PRO A 346 19.03 12.46 12.89
C PRO A 346 19.65 11.37 12.02
N ILE A 347 19.85 10.15 12.56
CA ILE A 347 20.36 9.03 11.75
C ILE A 347 19.29 8.60 10.76
N GLU A 348 18.04 8.42 11.20
CA GLU A 348 16.95 8.10 10.29
C GLU A 348 16.77 9.16 9.19
N LEU A 349 16.86 10.45 9.53
CA LEU A 349 16.85 11.53 8.53
C LEU A 349 17.92 11.30 7.46
N LEU A 350 19.16 11.01 7.87
CA LEU A 350 20.27 10.76 6.94
C LEU A 350 20.02 9.50 6.09
N GLU A 351 19.58 8.40 6.70
CA GLU A 351 19.27 7.16 5.98
C GLU A 351 18.20 7.38 4.91
N VAL A 352 17.14 8.12 5.23
CA VAL A 352 16.06 8.45 4.30
C VAL A 352 16.56 9.33 3.16
N GLN A 353 17.39 10.34 3.41
CA GLN A 353 17.98 11.16 2.34
C GLN A 353 18.96 10.36 1.46
N LEU A 354 19.76 9.49 2.06
CA LEU A 354 20.73 8.67 1.33
C LEU A 354 20.01 7.68 0.40
N CYS A 355 19.02 6.96 0.92
CA CYS A 355 18.27 5.96 0.16
C CYS A 355 17.34 6.59 -0.89
N ASN A 356 16.58 7.63 -0.52
CA ASN A 356 15.44 8.08 -1.34
C ASN A 356 15.79 9.14 -2.38
N SER A 357 16.87 9.90 -2.20
CA SER A 357 17.21 11.01 -3.12
C SER A 357 18.67 10.97 -3.56
N THR A 358 19.60 10.69 -2.65
CA THR A 358 21.04 10.66 -2.96
C THR A 358 21.42 9.47 -3.84
N ALA A 359 20.99 8.26 -3.49
CA ALA A 359 21.26 7.07 -4.30
C ALA A 359 20.65 7.18 -5.71
N PRO A 360 19.37 7.59 -5.89
CA PRO A 360 18.82 7.87 -7.21
C PRO A 360 19.63 8.89 -8.01
N PHE A 361 20.09 9.98 -7.38
CA PHE A 361 20.94 10.98 -8.05
C PHE A 361 22.25 10.37 -8.55
N ILE A 362 22.95 9.61 -7.71
CA ILE A 362 24.21 8.96 -8.07
C ILE A 362 24.00 7.98 -9.22
N LEU A 363 22.96 7.13 -9.13
CA LEU A 363 22.64 6.15 -10.18
C LEU A 363 22.33 6.82 -11.51
N VAL A 364 21.47 7.84 -11.51
CA VAL A 364 21.15 8.61 -12.73
C VAL A 364 22.40 9.25 -13.32
N SER A 365 23.24 9.89 -12.48
CA SER A 365 24.47 10.54 -12.93
C SER A 365 25.47 9.56 -13.53
N LYS A 366 25.73 8.43 -12.86
CA LYS A 366 26.75 7.45 -13.24
C LYS A 366 26.31 6.52 -14.38
N LEU A 367 25.03 6.19 -14.46
CA LEU A 367 24.50 5.29 -15.49
C LEU A 367 24.08 6.02 -16.77
N ARG A 368 23.95 7.35 -16.76
CA ARG A 368 23.59 8.12 -17.97
C ARG A 368 24.45 7.78 -19.19
N PRO A 369 25.79 7.67 -19.12
CA PRO A 369 26.59 7.25 -20.29
C PRO A 369 26.25 5.85 -20.80
N ALA A 370 26.01 4.89 -19.90
CA ALA A 370 25.59 3.54 -20.28
C ALA A 370 24.18 3.54 -20.92
N MET A 371 23.29 4.42 -20.47
CA MET A 371 21.96 4.60 -21.07
C MET A 371 22.03 5.28 -22.44
N ALA A 372 22.89 6.28 -22.60
CA ALA A 372 23.13 6.96 -23.87
C ALA A 372 23.71 6.01 -24.93
N ALA A 373 24.51 5.03 -24.51
CA ALA A 373 25.07 3.99 -25.38
C ALA A 373 24.02 2.99 -25.91
N SER A 374 22.81 2.93 -25.31
CA SER A 374 21.77 2.03 -25.79
C SER A 374 21.20 2.47 -27.13
N ARG A 375 21.00 1.48 -28.02
CA ARG A 375 20.37 1.64 -29.34
C ARG A 375 18.84 1.69 -29.30
N ALA A 376 18.25 1.52 -28.13
CA ALA A 376 16.82 1.63 -27.98
C ALA A 376 16.29 3.01 -28.39
N ARG A 377 15.09 3.02 -29.02
CA ARG A 377 14.35 4.24 -29.38
C ARG A 377 14.24 5.19 -28.19
N ARG A 378 13.80 4.64 -27.05
CA ARG A 378 13.67 5.31 -25.76
C ARG A 378 14.28 4.47 -24.65
N LYS A 379 14.84 5.18 -23.68
CA LYS A 379 15.33 4.64 -22.41
C LYS A 379 14.55 5.29 -21.28
N TYR A 380 14.46 4.63 -20.14
CA TYR A 380 13.52 5.02 -19.09
C TYR A 380 14.22 5.21 -17.77
N VAL A 381 14.00 6.36 -17.13
CA VAL A 381 14.27 6.54 -15.71
C VAL A 381 12.95 6.74 -14.99
N VAL A 382 12.56 5.80 -14.15
CA VAL A 382 11.36 5.89 -13.33
C VAL A 382 11.75 6.09 -11.87
N ASN A 383 11.45 7.27 -11.34
CA ASN A 383 11.65 7.61 -9.94
C ASN A 383 10.36 7.33 -9.16
N VAL A 384 10.37 6.33 -8.29
CA VAL A 384 9.19 6.00 -7.47
C VAL A 384 9.08 7.03 -6.34
N SER A 385 8.12 7.93 -6.52
CA SER A 385 7.81 9.03 -5.62
C SER A 385 6.46 8.79 -4.95
N ALA A 386 5.92 9.83 -4.31
CA ALA A 386 4.62 9.78 -3.66
C ALA A 386 4.06 11.19 -3.44
N MET A 387 2.82 11.27 -2.97
CA MET A 387 2.17 12.52 -2.54
C MET A 387 2.95 13.32 -1.48
N GLU A 388 3.83 12.67 -0.73
CA GLU A 388 4.75 13.26 0.25
C GLU A 388 5.73 14.24 -0.42
N GLY A 389 6.10 13.99 -1.68
CA GLY A 389 6.94 14.87 -2.47
C GLY A 389 6.21 16.04 -3.11
N GLN A 390 4.87 16.12 -2.98
CA GLN A 390 4.07 17.17 -3.60
C GLN A 390 4.15 18.48 -2.80
N PHE A 391 4.51 19.59 -3.47
CA PHE A 391 4.58 20.92 -2.84
C PHE A 391 3.20 21.58 -2.76
N SER A 392 2.43 21.56 -3.84
CA SER A 392 1.17 22.32 -3.95
C SER A 392 -0.06 21.60 -3.38
N ARG A 393 0.13 20.71 -2.40
CA ARG A 393 -0.97 19.95 -1.79
C ARG A 393 -1.75 20.84 -0.81
N GLY A 394 -3.07 20.89 -0.95
CA GLY A 394 -3.93 21.76 -0.11
C GLY A 394 -3.89 21.46 1.39
N TYR A 395 -3.54 20.23 1.78
CA TYR A 395 -3.28 19.85 3.17
C TYR A 395 -1.99 19.04 3.25
N LYS A 396 -1.09 19.44 4.18
CA LYS A 396 0.12 18.71 4.54
C LYS A 396 0.27 18.77 6.06
N GLY A 397 0.31 17.62 6.72
CA GLY A 397 0.52 17.54 8.17
C GLY A 397 1.99 17.81 8.54
N ALA A 398 2.27 17.92 9.84
CA ALA A 398 3.62 18.14 10.36
C ALA A 398 4.48 16.86 10.47
N GLY A 399 3.86 15.68 10.31
CA GLY A 399 4.53 14.38 10.41
C GLY A 399 5.49 14.07 9.25
N HIS A 400 6.42 13.14 9.47
CA HIS A 400 7.38 12.60 8.48
C HIS A 400 8.06 13.65 7.59
N PRO A 401 8.57 14.78 8.16
CA PRO A 401 9.17 15.84 7.36
C PRO A 401 10.38 15.37 6.55
N HIS A 402 11.18 14.44 7.07
CA HIS A 402 12.35 13.86 6.40
C HIS A 402 11.98 13.10 5.11
N THR A 403 10.92 12.30 5.14
CA THR A 403 10.39 11.60 3.96
C THR A 403 9.81 12.58 2.95
N ASN A 404 9.03 13.56 3.42
CA ASN A 404 8.49 14.64 2.57
C ASN A 404 9.61 15.35 1.81
N MET A 405 10.68 15.75 2.51
CA MET A 405 11.85 16.41 1.92
C MET A 405 12.54 15.53 0.87
N ALA A 406 12.76 14.25 1.18
CA ALA A 406 13.45 13.35 0.27
C ALA A 406 12.66 13.08 -1.03
N LYS A 407 11.33 12.86 -0.92
CA LYS A 407 10.46 12.68 -2.10
C LYS A 407 10.34 13.97 -2.92
N ALA A 408 10.31 15.13 -2.28
CA ALA A 408 10.35 16.43 -2.94
C ALA A 408 11.67 16.64 -3.72
N ALA A 409 12.81 16.25 -3.15
CA ALA A 409 14.10 16.30 -3.82
C ALA A 409 14.15 15.38 -5.05
N LEU A 410 13.59 14.17 -4.95
CA LEU A 410 13.50 13.22 -6.06
C LEU A 410 12.57 13.74 -7.19
N ASN A 411 11.46 14.37 -6.84
CA ASN A 411 10.59 15.07 -7.78
C ASN A 411 11.34 16.21 -8.49
N MET A 412 12.12 16.99 -7.74
CA MET A 412 12.91 18.09 -8.30
C MET A 412 14.00 17.60 -9.25
N LEU A 413 14.67 16.49 -8.95
CA LEU A 413 15.61 15.84 -9.87
C LEU A 413 14.93 15.52 -11.21
N THR A 414 13.76 14.89 -11.15
CA THR A 414 12.95 14.58 -12.35
C THR A 414 12.60 15.84 -13.13
N ARG A 415 12.06 16.85 -12.45
CA ARG A 415 11.63 18.11 -13.08
C ARG A 415 12.79 18.86 -13.74
N THR A 416 13.97 18.80 -13.15
CA THR A 416 15.15 19.55 -13.60
C THR A 416 15.84 18.89 -14.79
N SER A 417 16.06 17.57 -14.73
CA SER A 417 16.95 16.88 -15.67
C SER A 417 16.24 16.23 -16.86
N ALA A 418 14.93 15.97 -16.77
CA ALA A 418 14.24 15.16 -17.77
C ALA A 418 14.28 15.72 -19.19
N LYS A 419 14.13 17.04 -19.36
CA LYS A 419 14.12 17.66 -20.70
C LYS A 419 15.46 17.52 -21.40
N GLU A 420 16.55 17.83 -20.68
CA GLU A 420 17.91 17.70 -21.21
C GLU A 420 18.22 16.25 -21.61
N MET A 421 17.90 15.30 -20.74
CA MET A 421 18.19 13.88 -20.99
C MET A 421 17.36 13.28 -22.12
N LEU A 422 16.14 13.80 -22.35
CA LEU A 422 15.37 13.44 -23.54
C LEU A 422 16.04 13.98 -24.81
N GLU A 423 16.36 15.28 -24.84
CA GLU A 423 16.89 15.96 -26.04
C GLU A 423 18.27 15.44 -26.45
N THR A 424 19.12 15.09 -25.47
CA THR A 424 20.50 14.66 -25.72
C THR A 424 20.64 13.14 -25.89
N ASP A 425 19.95 12.37 -25.04
CA ASP A 425 20.17 10.93 -24.93
C ASP A 425 18.93 10.09 -25.24
N GLY A 426 17.77 10.70 -25.50
CA GLY A 426 16.51 9.97 -25.70
C GLY A 426 16.02 9.23 -24.45
N ILE A 427 16.34 9.75 -23.25
CA ILE A 427 15.94 9.18 -21.96
C ILE A 427 14.69 9.89 -21.44
N LEU A 428 13.63 9.12 -21.22
CA LEU A 428 12.38 9.55 -20.62
C LEU A 428 12.46 9.40 -19.10
N MET A 429 12.54 10.52 -18.38
CA MET A 429 12.59 10.53 -16.92
C MET A 429 11.25 10.99 -16.33
N THR A 430 10.65 10.15 -15.48
CA THR A 430 9.36 10.40 -14.82
C THR A 430 9.44 10.18 -13.31
N ALA A 431 8.60 10.90 -12.55
CA ALA A 431 8.34 10.62 -11.14
C ALA A 431 6.94 10.02 -11.02
N VAL A 432 6.76 8.95 -10.24
CA VAL A 432 5.50 8.20 -10.20
C VAL A 432 5.03 7.98 -8.77
N ASP A 433 3.78 8.35 -8.50
CA ASP A 433 3.04 7.97 -7.29
C ASP A 433 2.43 6.57 -7.44
N THR A 434 2.75 5.68 -6.50
CA THR A 434 2.23 4.30 -6.47
C THR A 434 0.78 4.21 -6.03
N GLY A 435 0.20 5.31 -5.54
CA GLY A 435 -1.09 5.31 -4.88
C GLY A 435 -1.04 4.72 -3.47
N TRP A 436 -2.20 4.70 -2.81
CA TRP A 436 -2.30 4.29 -1.42
C TRP A 436 -2.52 2.79 -1.33
N ILE A 437 -1.42 2.10 -1.05
CA ILE A 437 -1.32 0.63 -1.00
C ILE A 437 -0.92 0.10 0.39
N THR A 438 -0.34 0.94 1.25
CA THR A 438 0.17 0.57 2.57
C THR A 438 -0.28 1.56 3.65
N ASP A 439 -0.30 1.10 4.90
CA ASP A 439 -0.47 1.96 6.07
C ASP A 439 0.81 1.95 6.92
N GLU A 440 1.48 3.10 6.96
CA GLU A 440 2.74 3.33 7.70
C GLU A 440 2.52 3.89 9.11
N ARG A 441 1.27 4.09 9.54
CA ARG A 441 0.96 4.54 10.90
C ARG A 441 1.48 3.56 11.97
N PRO A 442 1.72 4.04 13.20
CA PRO A 442 2.05 3.18 14.33
C PRO A 442 1.02 2.07 14.55
N HIS A 443 1.45 0.98 15.17
CA HIS A 443 0.64 -0.24 15.25
C HIS A 443 -0.75 -0.04 15.90
N PRO A 444 -0.88 0.68 17.04
CA PRO A 444 -2.20 0.90 17.64
C PRO A 444 -3.19 1.62 16.73
N ASP A 445 -2.72 2.64 16.00
CA ASP A 445 -3.56 3.39 15.06
C ASP A 445 -3.98 2.53 13.87
N LYS A 446 -3.05 1.72 13.35
CA LYS A 446 -3.32 0.77 12.26
C LYS A 446 -4.38 -0.26 12.67
N MET A 447 -4.30 -0.81 13.88
CA MET A 447 -5.28 -1.76 14.41
C MET A 447 -6.66 -1.12 14.61
N ARG A 448 -6.73 0.05 15.24
CA ARG A 448 -8.00 0.78 15.42
C ARG A 448 -8.71 1.03 14.10
N LEU A 449 -7.96 1.43 13.07
CA LEU A 449 -8.55 1.70 11.76
C LEU A 449 -8.97 0.43 11.01
N ALA A 450 -8.22 -0.65 11.16
CA ALA A 450 -8.63 -1.96 10.64
C ALA A 450 -9.94 -2.44 11.30
N GLU A 451 -10.10 -2.25 12.62
CA GLU A 451 -11.36 -2.55 13.34
C GLU A 451 -12.54 -1.72 12.82
N GLU A 452 -12.28 -0.45 12.48
CA GLU A 452 -13.23 0.46 11.80
C GLU A 452 -13.52 0.07 10.34
N GLY A 453 -12.83 -0.94 9.80
CA GLY A 453 -13.01 -1.48 8.45
C GLY A 453 -12.23 -0.75 7.36
N PHE A 454 -11.13 -0.08 7.72
CA PHE A 454 -10.23 0.54 6.76
C PHE A 454 -9.37 -0.51 6.04
N HIS A 455 -9.30 -0.39 4.71
CA HIS A 455 -8.34 -1.08 3.84
C HIS A 455 -7.75 -0.07 2.85
N ALA A 456 -6.49 -0.24 2.47
CA ALA A 456 -5.87 0.60 1.46
C ALA A 456 -6.66 0.50 0.12
N PRO A 457 -6.90 1.59 -0.62
CA PRO A 457 -7.71 1.55 -1.85
C PRO A 457 -7.17 0.63 -2.96
N LEU A 458 -5.86 0.42 -3.00
CA LEU A 458 -5.12 -0.28 -4.05
C LEU A 458 -4.23 -1.38 -3.46
N ASP A 459 -3.80 -2.34 -4.28
CA ASP A 459 -2.88 -3.41 -3.90
C ASP A 459 -1.44 -3.22 -4.45
N LEU A 460 -0.54 -4.16 -4.15
CA LEU A 460 0.84 -4.12 -4.64
C LEU A 460 0.96 -4.21 -6.17
N VAL A 461 0.03 -4.91 -6.82
CA VAL A 461 -0.01 -5.08 -8.27
C VAL A 461 -0.39 -3.76 -8.95
N ASP A 462 -1.34 -3.02 -8.37
CA ASP A 462 -1.70 -1.66 -8.78
C ASP A 462 -0.52 -0.70 -8.62
N GLY A 463 0.17 -0.77 -7.47
CA GLY A 463 1.37 0.03 -7.22
C GLY A 463 2.47 -0.24 -8.25
N ALA A 464 2.72 -1.50 -8.57
CA ALA A 464 3.68 -1.89 -9.61
C ALA A 464 3.23 -1.46 -11.01
N ALA A 465 1.94 -1.60 -11.35
CA ALA A 465 1.40 -1.18 -12.63
C ALA A 465 1.61 0.32 -12.87
N ARG A 466 1.44 1.14 -11.83
CA ARG A 466 1.68 2.60 -11.91
C ARG A 466 3.13 2.92 -12.22
N VAL A 467 4.08 2.28 -11.54
CA VAL A 467 5.52 2.46 -11.79
C VAL A 467 5.92 1.97 -13.18
N TYR A 468 5.25 0.93 -13.67
CA TYR A 468 5.53 0.33 -14.97
C TYR A 468 4.89 1.09 -16.16
N ASP A 469 3.77 1.79 -15.95
CA ASP A 469 2.99 2.50 -16.96
C ASP A 469 3.81 3.43 -17.90
N PRO A 470 4.79 4.22 -17.41
CA PRO A 470 5.57 5.09 -18.31
C PRO A 470 6.42 4.32 -19.31
N ILE A 471 6.88 3.11 -18.94
CA ILE A 471 7.64 2.23 -19.83
C ILE A 471 6.71 1.69 -20.90
N VAL A 472 5.56 1.14 -20.50
CA VAL A 472 4.55 0.59 -21.43
C VAL A 472 4.12 1.65 -22.44
N ARG A 473 3.75 2.85 -21.97
CA ARG A 473 3.31 3.94 -22.84
C ARG A 473 4.42 4.44 -23.76
N GLY A 474 5.65 4.50 -23.28
CA GLY A 474 6.80 4.83 -24.14
C GLY A 474 7.09 3.80 -25.22
N GLU A 475 6.91 2.51 -24.94
CA GLU A 475 7.05 1.46 -25.96
C GLU A 475 5.89 1.52 -26.97
N LEU A 476 4.72 1.98 -26.55
CA LEU A 476 3.57 2.27 -27.43
C LEU A 476 3.67 3.63 -28.15
N GLY A 477 4.76 4.36 -27.99
CA GLY A 477 5.05 5.59 -28.74
C GLY A 477 4.73 6.91 -28.02
N GLU A 478 4.29 6.87 -26.77
CA GLU A 478 4.00 8.07 -25.98
C GLU A 478 5.19 8.47 -25.09
N ASP A 479 5.79 9.61 -25.39
CA ASP A 479 6.96 10.10 -24.66
C ASP A 479 6.54 10.89 -23.41
N LEU A 480 6.37 10.19 -22.29
CA LEU A 480 6.17 10.82 -20.96
C LEU A 480 7.51 11.17 -20.32
N TYR A 481 7.73 12.44 -20.01
CA TYR A 481 8.95 12.90 -19.35
C TYR A 481 8.70 14.18 -18.55
N GLY A 482 9.54 14.45 -17.56
CA GLY A 482 9.51 15.71 -16.80
C GLY A 482 8.17 15.98 -16.13
N CYS A 483 7.49 14.93 -15.67
CA CYS A 483 6.21 15.01 -15.00
C CYS A 483 6.17 14.13 -13.75
N PHE A 484 5.29 14.51 -12.82
CA PHE A 484 4.87 13.67 -11.70
C PHE A 484 3.56 13.00 -12.08
N LEU A 485 3.56 11.69 -12.19
CA LEU A 485 2.39 10.89 -12.55
C LEU A 485 1.67 10.43 -11.29
N LYS A 486 0.40 10.79 -11.20
CA LYS A 486 -0.52 10.32 -10.16
C LYS A 486 -1.77 9.81 -10.85
N ASP A 487 -2.21 8.60 -10.49
CA ASP A 487 -3.34 7.95 -11.15
C ASP A 487 -3.19 7.89 -12.67
N TYR A 488 -1.95 7.60 -13.11
CA TYR A 488 -1.56 7.48 -14.52
C TYR A 488 -1.66 8.76 -15.37
N ALA A 489 -1.88 9.91 -14.73
CA ALA A 489 -1.95 11.21 -15.38
C ALA A 489 -0.92 12.19 -14.78
N PRO A 490 -0.40 13.14 -15.57
CA PRO A 490 0.40 14.24 -15.04
C PRO A 490 -0.36 15.01 -13.96
N SER A 491 0.31 15.26 -12.84
CA SER A 491 -0.21 15.92 -11.65
C SER A 491 0.71 17.07 -11.25
N PRO A 492 0.21 18.10 -10.52
CA PRO A 492 1.07 19.15 -9.98
C PRO A 492 2.21 18.60 -9.12
N TRP A 493 3.35 19.27 -9.18
CA TRP A 493 4.59 18.94 -8.44
C TRP A 493 4.49 19.12 -6.93
#